data_AF-A0A1I2UGC2-F1
#
_entry.id   AF-A0A1I2UGC2-F1
#
_cell.length_a   1.000
_cell.length_b   1.000
_cell.length_c   1.000
_cell.angle_alpha   90.00
_cell.angle_beta   90.00
_cell.angle_gamma   90.00
#
_symmetry.space_group_name_H-M   'P 1'
#
loop_
_entity.id
_entity.type
_entity.pdbx_description
1 polymer ?
#
loop_
_entity_poly.entity_id
_entity_poly.type
_entity_poly.pdbx_seq_one_letter_code
_entity_poly.pdbx_strand_id
1 'polypeptide(L)'
;MKTYHFLALFFVITLAVTSGNLLSNYISVRLVAYGVQQANAAMDVERKRIVDKMKVDLDQKHEAAKKQRSRSKKAQAMWRSCLDWTAMHQQKPTYTTEKESKKQCDIYHRYVDTGV
;
A
#
# COMPACT_ATOMS: atom_id res chain seq x y z
N MET A 1 49.08 -4.17 -58.89
CA MET A 1 47.69 -3.87 -58.47
C MET A 1 46.97 -5.07 -57.81
N LYS A 2 47.65 -5.94 -57.03
CA LYS A 2 46.99 -7.08 -56.36
C LYS A 2 46.69 -6.85 -54.87
N THR A 3 47.42 -5.97 -54.20
CA THR A 3 47.31 -5.70 -52.75
C THR A 3 46.01 -5.00 -52.33
N TYR A 4 45.49 -4.08 -53.14
CA TYR A 4 44.26 -3.34 -52.83
C TYR A 4 43.00 -4.23 -52.80
N HIS A 5 42.96 -5.30 -53.60
CA HIS A 5 41.84 -6.25 -53.56
C HIS A 5 41.81 -7.05 -52.26
N PHE A 6 42.96 -7.53 -51.78
CA PHE A 6 43.01 -8.26 -50.51
C PHE A 6 42.66 -7.36 -49.31
N LEU A 7 43.10 -6.10 -49.33
CA LEU A 7 42.72 -5.11 -48.32
C LEU A 7 41.21 -4.81 -48.32
N ALA A 8 40.61 -4.62 -49.49
CA ALA A 8 39.16 -4.41 -49.59
C ALA A 8 38.37 -5.63 -49.09
N LEU A 9 38.80 -6.84 -49.46
CA LEU A 9 38.18 -8.10 -49.01
C LEU A 9 38.26 -8.25 -47.49
N PHE A 10 39.41 -7.92 -46.89
CA PHE A 10 39.60 -7.94 -45.45
C PHE A 10 38.67 -6.96 -44.73
N PHE A 11 38.51 -5.74 -45.24
CA PHE A 11 37.58 -4.75 -44.69
C PHE A 11 36.12 -5.23 -44.77
N VAL A 12 35.71 -5.81 -45.90
CA VAL A 12 34.33 -6.32 -46.06
C VAL A 12 34.06 -7.46 -45.08
N ILE A 13 34.99 -8.41 -44.93
CA ILE A 13 34.83 -9.54 -44.01
C ILE A 13 34.77 -9.06 -42.56
N THR A 14 35.69 -8.18 -42.15
CA THR A 14 35.70 -7.65 -40.78
C THR A 14 34.42 -6.88 -40.46
N LEU A 15 33.95 -6.05 -41.39
CA LEU A 15 32.72 -5.27 -41.24
C LEU A 15 31.46 -6.16 -41.19
N ALA A 16 31.44 -7.25 -41.96
CA ALA A 16 30.37 -8.25 -41.89
C ALA A 16 30.33 -8.96 -40.52
N VAL A 17 31.49 -9.38 -40.00
CA VAL A 17 31.59 -10.05 -38.69
C VAL A 17 31.19 -9.12 -37.56
N THR A 18 31.66 -7.85 -37.55
CA THR A 18 31.29 -6.89 -36.52
C THR A 18 29.81 -6.56 -36.55
N SER A 19 29.22 -6.41 -37.75
CA SER A 19 27.79 -6.14 -37.90
C SER A 19 26.93 -7.33 -37.43
N GLY A 20 27.35 -8.56 -37.75
CA GLY A 20 26.68 -9.78 -37.28
C GLY A 20 26.72 -9.93 -35.76
N ASN A 21 27.87 -9.67 -35.14
CA ASN A 21 28.01 -9.70 -33.69
C ASN A 21 27.16 -8.62 -33.00
N LEU A 22 27.12 -7.41 -33.55
CA LEU A 22 26.32 -6.32 -33.00
C LEU A 22 24.82 -6.64 -33.06
N LEU A 23 24.36 -7.17 -34.19
CA LEU A 23 22.97 -7.56 -34.39
C LEU A 23 22.56 -8.72 -33.47
N SER A 24 23.42 -9.74 -33.33
CA SER A 24 23.18 -10.88 -32.44
C SER A 24 23.08 -10.45 -30.97
N ASN A 25 23.98 -9.56 -30.52
CA ASN A 25 23.93 -8.99 -29.18
C ASN A 25 22.67 -8.15 -28.98
N TYR A 26 22.27 -7.35 -29.97
CA TYR A 26 21.07 -6.52 -29.90
C TYR A 26 19.80 -7.36 -29.73
N ILE A 27 19.65 -8.42 -30.52
CA ILE A 27 18.49 -9.32 -30.43
C ILE A 27 18.47 -10.03 -29.08
N SER A 28 19.63 -10.52 -28.62
CA SER A 28 19.77 -11.20 -27.32
C SER A 28 19.37 -10.29 -26.16
N VAL A 29 19.88 -9.06 -26.13
CA VAL A 29 19.53 -8.07 -25.09
C VAL A 29 18.04 -7.74 -25.14
N ARG A 30 17.46 -7.60 -26.33
CA ARG A 30 16.04 -7.25 -26.47
C ARG A 30 15.13 -8.39 -26.01
N LEU A 31 15.48 -9.65 -26.30
CA LEU A 31 14.76 -10.83 -25.80
C LEU A 31 14.84 -10.92 -24.27
N VAL A 32 16.01 -10.71 -23.68
CA VAL A 32 16.17 -10.68 -22.21
C VAL A 32 15.35 -9.54 -21.60
N ALA A 33 15.36 -8.35 -22.20
CA ALA A 33 14.58 -7.22 -21.73
C ALA A 33 13.07 -7.52 -21.72
N TYR A 34 12.54 -8.21 -22.75
CA TYR A 34 11.15 -8.65 -22.76
C TYR A 34 10.83 -9.64 -21.63
N GLY A 35 11.71 -10.61 -21.37
CA GLY A 35 11.55 -11.56 -20.26
C GLY A 35 11.54 -10.86 -18.89
N VAL A 36 12.45 -9.90 -18.69
CA VAL A 36 12.51 -9.10 -17.46
C VAL A 36 11.26 -8.23 -17.29
N GLN A 37 10.75 -7.62 -18.36
CA GLN A 37 9.53 -6.82 -18.30
C GLN A 37 8.31 -7.66 -17.90
N GLN A 38 8.17 -8.88 -18.42
CA GLN A 38 7.08 -9.78 -18.03
C GLN A 38 7.19 -10.21 -16.57
N ALA A 39 8.40 -10.55 -16.11
CA ALA A 39 8.64 -10.91 -14.72
C ALA A 39 8.30 -9.74 -13.76
N ASN A 40 8.73 -8.53 -14.10
CA ASN A 40 8.42 -7.33 -13.31
C ASN A 40 6.91 -7.06 -13.26
N ALA A 41 6.20 -7.21 -14.38
CA ALA A 41 4.75 -7.03 -14.41
C ALA A 41 4.02 -8.05 -13.53
N ALA A 42 4.47 -9.31 -13.51
CA ALA A 42 3.92 -10.33 -12.63
C ALA A 42 4.18 -10.01 -11.15
N MET A 43 5.38 -9.56 -10.81
CA MET A 43 5.74 -9.14 -9.45
C MET A 43 4.92 -7.95 -8.96
N ASP A 44 4.62 -6.97 -9.83
CA ASP A 44 3.80 -5.82 -9.47
C ASP A 44 2.35 -6.22 -9.15
N VAL A 45 1.78 -7.15 -9.90
CA VAL A 45 0.45 -7.69 -9.64
C VAL A 45 0.43 -8.43 -8.30
N GLU A 46 1.44 -9.24 -8.03
CA GLU A 46 1.54 -9.98 -6.77
C GLU A 46 1.75 -9.06 -5.57
N ARG A 47 2.62 -8.05 -5.71
CA ARG A 47 2.81 -7.00 -4.70
C ARG A 47 1.49 -6.28 -4.39
N LYS A 48 0.72 -5.88 -5.41
CA LYS A 48 -0.60 -5.25 -5.20
C LYS A 48 -1.56 -6.17 -4.44
N ARG A 49 -1.64 -7.44 -4.82
CA ARG A 49 -2.48 -8.44 -4.12
C ARG A 49 -2.08 -8.61 -2.65
N ILE A 50 -0.77 -8.63 -2.35
CA ILE A 50 -0.29 -8.74 -0.96
C ILE A 50 -0.68 -7.50 -0.16
N VAL A 51 -0.47 -6.31 -0.72
CA VAL A 51 -0.85 -5.04 -0.06
C VAL A 51 -2.35 -4.98 0.20
N ASP A 52 -3.18 -5.38 -0.76
CA ASP A 52 -4.63 -5.39 -0.60
C ASP A 52 -5.08 -6.39 0.46
N LYS A 53 -4.48 -7.59 0.50
CA LYS A 53 -4.73 -8.57 1.57
C LYS A 53 -4.32 -8.04 2.94
N MET A 54 -3.16 -7.39 3.04
CA MET A 54 -2.69 -6.80 4.30
C MET A 54 -3.63 -5.70 4.80
N LYS A 55 -4.18 -4.86 3.91
CA LYS A 55 -5.17 -3.85 4.28
C LYS A 55 -6.44 -4.48 4.85
N VAL A 56 -6.98 -5.50 4.17
CA VAL A 56 -8.19 -6.20 4.64
C VAL A 56 -7.96 -6.86 6.00
N ASP A 57 -6.83 -7.52 6.21
CA ASP A 57 -6.49 -8.13 7.51
C ASP A 57 -6.31 -7.08 8.61
N LEU A 58 -5.67 -5.95 8.30
CA LEU A 58 -5.50 -4.85 9.23
C LEU A 58 -6.86 -4.24 9.64
N ASP A 59 -7.76 -4.02 8.67
CA ASP A 59 -9.11 -3.51 8.92
C ASP A 59 -9.92 -4.48 9.79
N GLN A 60 -9.84 -5.78 9.50
CA GLN A 60 -10.48 -6.81 10.33
C GLN A 60 -9.96 -6.81 11.77
N LYS A 61 -8.64 -6.68 11.95
CA LYS A 61 -8.01 -6.58 13.27
C LYS A 61 -8.44 -5.31 14.01
N HIS A 62 -8.50 -4.17 13.33
CA HIS A 62 -8.97 -2.92 13.92
C HIS A 62 -10.43 -3.03 14.39
N GLU A 63 -11.32 -3.59 13.55
CA GLU A 63 -12.72 -3.79 13.90
C GLU A 63 -12.91 -4.79 15.04
N ALA A 64 -12.15 -5.88 15.05
CA ALA A 64 -12.14 -6.83 16.16
C ALA A 64 -11.69 -6.15 17.47
N ALA A 65 -10.61 -5.38 17.43
CA ALA A 65 -10.09 -4.64 18.58
C ALA A 65 -11.10 -3.59 19.07
N LYS A 66 -11.80 -2.90 18.17
CA LYS A 66 -12.85 -1.94 18.49
C LYS A 66 -14.03 -2.62 19.22
N LYS A 67 -14.49 -3.77 18.71
CA LYS A 67 -15.53 -4.59 19.35
C LYS A 67 -15.10 -5.12 20.72
N GLN A 68 -13.84 -5.50 20.88
CA GLN A 68 -13.33 -5.93 22.18
C GLN A 68 -13.27 -4.76 23.17
N ARG A 69 -12.80 -3.59 22.73
CA ARG A 69 -12.73 -2.38 23.54
C ARG A 69 -14.11 -1.91 24.00
N SER A 70 -15.10 -1.89 23.12
CA SER A 70 -16.48 -1.49 23.48
C SER A 70 -17.12 -2.39 24.53
N ARG A 71 -16.70 -3.66 24.62
CA ARG A 71 -17.15 -4.62 25.65
C ARG A 71 -16.37 -4.55 26.96
N SER A 72 -15.29 -3.77 27.03
CA SER A 72 -14.49 -3.66 28.24
C SER A 72 -15.23 -2.92 29.36
N LYS A 73 -14.91 -3.25 30.62
CA LYS A 73 -15.47 -2.55 31.80
C LYS A 73 -15.20 -1.04 31.75
N LYS A 74 -14.02 -0.63 31.25
CA LYS A 74 -13.64 0.79 31.05
C LYS A 74 -14.59 1.47 30.05
N ALA A 75 -14.83 0.86 28.89
CA ALA A 75 -15.78 1.40 27.90
C ALA A 75 -17.20 1.50 28.46
N GLN A 76 -17.66 0.49 29.21
CA GLN A 76 -18.99 0.51 29.81
C GLN A 76 -19.14 1.65 30.83
N ALA A 77 -18.11 1.93 31.63
CA ALA A 77 -18.11 3.05 32.57
C ALA A 77 -18.16 4.41 31.84
N MET A 78 -17.35 4.57 30.79
CA MET A 78 -17.36 5.78 29.96
C MET A 78 -18.69 5.99 29.25
N TRP A 79 -19.29 4.90 28.74
CA TRP A 79 -20.60 4.92 28.10
C TRP A 79 -21.70 5.39 29.06
N ARG A 80 -21.70 4.87 30.30
CA ARG A 80 -22.63 5.34 31.34
C ARG A 80 -22.47 6.84 31.61
N SER A 81 -21.25 7.32 31.75
CA SER A 81 -21.00 8.76 31.93
C SER A 81 -21.55 9.60 30.77
N CYS A 82 -21.36 9.17 29.52
CA CYS A 82 -21.96 9.83 28.36
C CYS A 82 -23.50 9.88 28.45
N LEU A 83 -24.15 8.76 28.81
CA LEU A 83 -25.60 8.70 28.99
C LEU A 83 -26.08 9.61 30.13
N ASP A 84 -25.41 9.60 31.27
CA ASP A 84 -25.78 10.41 32.44
C ASP A 84 -25.73 11.90 32.12
N TRP A 85 -24.66 12.36 31.47
CA TRP A 85 -24.54 13.75 31.04
C TRP A 85 -25.54 14.13 29.95
N THR A 86 -25.83 13.21 29.02
CA THR A 86 -26.85 13.43 27.99
C THR A 86 -28.24 13.57 28.60
N ALA A 87 -28.59 12.69 29.54
CA ALA A 87 -29.84 12.79 30.28
C ALA A 87 -29.92 14.08 31.11
N MET A 88 -28.81 14.48 31.74
CA MET A 88 -28.75 15.74 32.48
C MET A 88 -28.93 16.96 31.57
N HIS A 89 -28.38 16.95 30.36
CA HIS A 89 -28.61 18.01 29.38
C HIS A 89 -30.08 18.05 28.91
N GLN A 90 -30.71 16.90 28.69
CA GLN A 90 -32.14 16.82 28.36
C GLN A 90 -33.03 17.38 29.48
N GLN A 91 -32.69 17.12 30.74
CA GLN A 91 -33.43 17.65 31.89
C GLN A 91 -33.13 19.13 32.16
N LYS A 92 -31.88 19.55 31.95
CA LYS A 92 -31.37 20.90 32.23
C LYS A 92 -30.47 21.35 31.07
N PRO A 93 -31.05 21.90 29.99
CA PRO A 93 -30.29 22.34 28.83
C PRO A 93 -29.56 23.62 29.17
N THR A 94 -28.29 23.47 29.55
CA THR A 94 -27.37 24.59 29.83
C THR A 94 -26.12 24.38 28.98
N TYR A 95 -25.40 25.47 28.74
CA TYR A 95 -24.11 25.40 28.02
C TYR A 95 -23.14 24.39 28.66
N THR A 96 -23.10 24.34 29.99
CA THR A 96 -22.22 23.42 30.72
C THR A 96 -22.60 21.96 30.50
N THR A 97 -23.90 21.63 30.58
CA THR A 97 -24.38 20.25 30.39
C THR A 97 -24.23 19.79 28.95
N GLU A 98 -24.39 20.69 27.98
CA GLU A 98 -24.12 20.41 26.56
C GLU A 98 -22.63 20.12 26.32
N LYS A 99 -21.75 20.96 26.87
CA LYS A 99 -20.30 20.82 26.69
C LYS A 99 -19.79 19.52 27.33
N GLU A 100 -20.22 19.22 28.55
CA GLU A 100 -19.78 18.00 29.24
C GLU A 100 -20.41 16.74 28.63
N SER A 101 -21.67 16.76 28.17
CA SER A 101 -22.26 15.61 27.47
C SER A 101 -21.46 15.26 26.21
N LYS A 102 -21.19 16.24 25.36
CA LYS A 102 -20.37 16.06 24.16
C LYS A 102 -18.99 15.52 24.51
N LYS A 103 -18.31 16.13 25.48
CA LYS A 103 -16.98 15.74 25.91
C LYS A 103 -16.91 14.29 26.41
N GLN A 104 -17.86 13.85 27.24
CA GLN A 104 -17.86 12.48 27.76
C GLN A 104 -18.15 11.46 26.68
N CYS A 105 -19.07 11.76 25.75
CA CYS A 105 -19.33 10.90 24.60
C CYS A 105 -18.11 10.85 23.66
N ASP A 106 -17.43 11.97 23.42
CA ASP A 106 -16.19 12.02 22.63
C ASP A 106 -15.08 11.19 23.26
N ILE A 107 -14.94 11.20 24.58
CA ILE A 107 -13.97 10.34 25.31
C ILE A 107 -14.30 8.86 25.08
N TYR A 108 -15.57 8.46 25.17
CA TYR A 108 -15.99 7.10 24.88
C TYR A 108 -15.65 6.70 23.45
N HIS A 109 -16.04 7.51 22.46
CA HIS A 109 -15.78 7.22 21.04
C HIS A 109 -14.28 7.12 20.77
N ARG A 110 -13.49 8.06 21.29
CA ARG A 110 -12.03 8.05 21.16
C ARG A 110 -11.41 6.79 21.76
N TYR A 111 -11.84 6.36 22.94
CA TYR A 111 -11.33 5.14 23.55
C TYR A 111 -11.70 3.90 22.72
N VAL A 112 -12.94 3.82 22.23
CA VAL A 112 -13.39 2.70 21.40
C VAL A 112 -12.64 2.65 20.06
N ASP A 113 -12.34 3.80 19.45
CA ASP A 113 -11.67 3.88 18.16
C ASP A 113 -10.14 3.72 18.27
N THR A 114 -9.51 4.39 19.23
CA THR A 114 -8.04 4.47 19.35
C THR A 114 -7.44 3.66 20.50
N GLY A 115 -8.23 3.33 21.54
CA GLY A 115 -7.77 2.60 22.72
C GLY A 115 -7.20 3.47 23.84
N VAL A 116 -7.15 4.79 23.62
CA VAL A 116 -6.64 5.79 24.58
C VAL A 116 -7.80 6.33 25.43
#